data_AF-A0A7C7IYF4-F1
#
_entry.id   AF-A0A7C7IYF4-F1
#
_cell.length_a   1.000
_cell.length_b   1.000
_cell.length_c   1.000
_cell.angle_alpha   90.00
_cell.angle_beta   90.00
_cell.angle_gamma   90.00
#
_symmetry.space_group_name_H-M   'P 1'
#
loop_
_entity.id
_entity.type
_entity.pdbx_description
1 polymer ?
#
loop_
_entity_poly.entity_id
_entity_poly.type
_entity_poly.pdbx_seq_one_letter_code
_entity_poly.pdbx_strand_id
1 'polypeptide(L)'
;MKHTFPIISIYLIGLALVFPPITSAIELPPEKVYAGHKLIDDWNTEGAERFTNTLLKKYPESGDVYFLKARVEFLKGNYELAAKILKQVTGNHSEVREFKNLVYDTYEETKLFTTSESKHFIYRYQKGP
;
A
#
# COMPACT_ATOMS: atom_id res chain seq x y z
N MET A 1 -40.95 43.32 15.57
CA MET A 1 -39.97 43.44 14.47
C MET A 1 -39.21 42.12 14.36
N LYS A 2 -39.08 41.60 13.14
CA LYS A 2 -38.75 40.21 12.81
C LYS A 2 -37.27 39.91 13.08
N HIS A 3 -36.97 38.82 13.77
CA HIS A 3 -35.66 38.17 13.71
C HIS A 3 -35.88 36.70 13.34
N THR A 4 -35.96 36.47 12.03
CA THR A 4 -35.88 35.15 11.40
C THR A 4 -34.42 34.72 11.36
N PHE A 5 -34.06 33.67 12.11
CA PHE A 5 -32.79 32.99 11.96
C PHE A 5 -32.86 32.09 10.71
N PRO A 6 -31.94 32.17 9.74
CA PRO A 6 -31.87 31.17 8.69
C PRO A 6 -31.10 29.96 9.22
N ILE A 7 -31.78 28.80 9.23
CA ILE A 7 -31.14 27.50 9.43
C ILE A 7 -30.32 27.23 8.17
N ILE A 8 -29.02 27.44 8.25
CA ILE A 8 -28.08 27.04 7.19
C ILE A 8 -27.93 25.53 7.30
N SER A 9 -28.75 24.81 6.52
CA SER A 9 -28.60 23.39 6.27
C SER A 9 -27.31 23.17 5.49
N ILE A 10 -26.23 22.83 6.20
CA ILE A 10 -24.95 22.44 5.60
C ILE A 10 -25.13 21.02 5.09
N TYR A 11 -25.29 20.90 3.77
CA TYR A 11 -25.27 19.64 3.06
C TYR A 11 -23.86 19.04 3.20
N LEU A 12 -23.72 18.08 4.12
CA LEU A 12 -22.51 17.27 4.28
C LEU A 12 -22.44 16.30 3.08
N ILE A 13 -21.88 16.77 1.98
CA ILE A 13 -21.46 15.89 0.87
C ILE A 13 -20.24 15.14 1.38
N GLY A 14 -20.50 14.03 2.09
CA GLY A 14 -19.51 13.02 2.36
C GLY A 14 -19.13 12.38 1.02
N LEU A 15 -18.11 12.94 0.36
CA LEU A 15 -17.43 12.28 -0.75
C LEU A 15 -16.67 11.08 -0.14
N ALA A 16 -17.39 10.00 0.11
CA ALA A 16 -16.76 8.72 0.33
C ALA A 16 -16.01 8.39 -0.96
N LEU A 17 -14.69 8.53 -0.95
CA LEU A 17 -13.81 7.93 -1.96
C LEU A 17 -13.93 6.42 -1.83
N VAL A 18 -15.04 5.87 -2.33
CA VAL A 18 -15.23 4.44 -2.51
C VAL A 18 -14.45 4.09 -3.76
N PHE A 19 -13.18 3.75 -3.57
CA PHE A 19 -12.39 3.15 -4.64
C PHE A 19 -13.03 1.79 -4.98
N PRO A 20 -13.42 1.54 -6.24
CA PRO A 20 -13.95 0.25 -6.61
C PRO A 20 -12.91 -0.84 -6.35
N PRO A 21 -13.32 -2.04 -5.90
CA PRO A 21 -12.41 -3.17 -5.80
C PRO A 21 -11.87 -3.48 -7.20
N ILE A 22 -10.54 -3.44 -7.32
CA ILE A 22 -9.86 -3.71 -8.58
C ILE A 22 -10.06 -5.20 -8.87
N THR A 23 -10.92 -5.47 -9.84
CA THR A 23 -11.23 -6.81 -10.31
C THR A 23 -10.21 -7.16 -11.38
N SER A 24 -9.60 -8.34 -11.27
CA SER A 24 -8.54 -8.86 -12.15
C SER A 24 -9.01 -9.06 -13.60
N ALA A 25 -9.20 -7.98 -14.35
CA ALA A 25 -9.53 -8.05 -15.78
C ALA A 25 -8.30 -7.85 -16.68
N ILE A 26 -7.23 -7.25 -16.15
CA ILE A 26 -5.98 -7.03 -16.88
C ILE A 26 -4.88 -7.90 -16.25
N GLU A 27 -4.73 -9.09 -16.83
CA GLU A 27 -3.69 -10.05 -16.44
C GLU A 27 -2.31 -9.50 -16.84
N LEU A 28 -1.41 -9.37 -15.86
CA LEU A 28 -0.05 -8.93 -16.13
C LEU A 28 0.69 -10.08 -16.84
N PRO A 29 1.39 -9.83 -17.97
CA PRO A 29 2.15 -10.89 -18.63
C PRO A 29 3.10 -11.62 -17.67
N PRO A 30 3.14 -12.96 -17.68
CA PRO A 30 3.91 -13.76 -16.71
C PRO A 30 5.39 -13.38 -16.63
N GLU A 31 6.00 -12.97 -17.74
CA GLU A 31 7.40 -12.54 -17.76
C GLU A 31 7.63 -11.26 -16.94
N LYS A 32 6.62 -10.37 -16.85
CA LYS A 32 6.67 -9.14 -16.05
C LYS A 32 6.42 -9.41 -14.58
N VAL A 33 5.52 -10.35 -14.27
CA VAL A 33 5.34 -10.87 -12.90
C VAL A 33 6.70 -11.41 -12.43
N TYR A 34 7.26 -12.37 -13.17
CA TYR A 34 8.55 -13.00 -12.85
C TYR A 34 9.68 -11.97 -12.69
N ALA A 35 9.82 -11.02 -13.62
CA ALA A 35 10.85 -9.97 -13.52
C ALA A 35 10.68 -9.11 -12.26
N GLY A 36 9.45 -8.80 -11.86
CA GLY A 36 9.15 -8.10 -10.62
C GLY A 36 9.56 -8.89 -9.39
N HIS A 37 9.19 -10.17 -9.32
CA HIS A 37 9.60 -11.06 -8.23
C HIS A 37 11.12 -11.16 -8.15
N LYS A 38 11.80 -11.36 -9.29
CA LYS A 38 13.26 -11.44 -9.33
C LYS A 38 13.96 -10.20 -8.78
N LEU A 39 13.52 -8.99 -9.15
CA LEU A 39 14.11 -7.76 -8.61
C LEU A 39 13.96 -7.65 -7.08
N ILE A 40 12.83 -8.12 -6.54
CA ILE A 40 12.57 -8.16 -5.10
C ILE A 40 13.47 -9.19 -4.42
N ASP A 41 13.57 -10.39 -5.00
CA ASP A 41 14.34 -11.51 -4.45
C ASP A 41 15.86 -11.25 -4.54
N ASP A 42 16.30 -10.46 -5.52
CA ASP A 42 17.68 -9.93 -5.66
C ASP A 42 17.96 -8.72 -4.74
N TRP A 43 16.98 -8.31 -3.91
CA TRP A 43 17.05 -7.15 -2.99
C TRP A 43 17.30 -5.81 -3.68
N ASN A 44 17.03 -5.72 -4.98
CA ASN A 44 17.13 -4.49 -5.75
C ASN A 44 15.86 -3.65 -5.58
N THR A 45 15.67 -3.09 -4.38
CA THR A 45 14.45 -2.36 -4.00
C THR A 45 14.21 -1.12 -4.87
N GLU A 46 15.26 -0.38 -5.24
CA GLU A 46 15.13 0.75 -6.16
C GLU A 46 14.71 0.33 -7.57
N GLY A 47 15.31 -0.74 -8.10
CA GLY A 47 14.96 -1.30 -9.39
C GLY A 47 13.53 -1.80 -9.40
N ALA A 48 13.13 -2.54 -8.36
CA ALA A 48 11.78 -3.04 -8.18
C ALA A 48 10.75 -1.89 -8.05
N GLU A 49 11.09 -0.80 -7.36
CA GLU A 49 10.24 0.39 -7.28
C GLU A 49 10.05 1.06 -8.65
N ARG A 50 11.14 1.34 -9.38
CA ARG A 50 11.04 1.93 -10.72
C ARG A 50 10.24 1.04 -11.67
N PHE A 51 10.45 -0.27 -11.59
CA PHE A 51 9.76 -1.27 -12.40
C PHE A 51 8.25 -1.30 -12.09
N THR A 52 7.87 -1.44 -10.82
CA THR A 52 6.46 -1.48 -10.40
C THR A 52 5.73 -0.16 -10.70
N ASN A 53 6.38 1.00 -10.49
CA ASN A 53 5.81 2.30 -10.87
C ASN A 53 5.58 2.41 -12.39
N THR A 54 6.45 1.81 -13.20
CA THR A 54 6.28 1.77 -14.66
C THR A 54 5.14 0.84 -15.05
N LEU A 55 5.01 -0.32 -14.39
CA LEU A 55 3.89 -1.24 -14.62
C LEU A 55 2.55 -0.62 -14.21
N LEU A 56 2.47 0.11 -13.09
CA LEU A 56 1.22 0.76 -12.65
C LEU A 56 0.71 1.77 -13.68
N LYS A 57 1.60 2.46 -14.40
CA LYS A 57 1.18 3.38 -15.49
C LYS A 57 0.54 2.64 -16.66
N LYS A 58 1.00 1.42 -16.94
CA LYS A 58 0.55 0.61 -18.08
C LYS A 58 -0.61 -0.32 -17.74
N TYR A 59 -0.68 -0.75 -16.49
CA TYR A 59 -1.63 -1.72 -15.94
C TYR A 59 -2.19 -1.20 -14.61
N PRO A 60 -2.89 -0.06 -14.61
CA PRO A 60 -3.33 0.62 -13.38
C PRO A 60 -4.37 -0.17 -12.58
N GLU A 61 -4.97 -1.20 -13.18
CA GLU A 61 -5.98 -2.08 -12.55
C GLU A 61 -5.44 -3.51 -12.33
N SER A 62 -4.14 -3.73 -12.41
CA SER A 62 -3.57 -5.07 -12.22
C SER A 62 -3.28 -5.35 -10.74
N GLY A 63 -3.98 -6.33 -10.18
CA GLY A 63 -3.75 -6.81 -8.82
C GLY A 63 -2.31 -7.30 -8.59
N ASP A 64 -1.71 -7.97 -9.58
CA ASP A 64 -0.32 -8.44 -9.52
C ASP A 64 0.67 -7.29 -9.38
N VAL A 65 0.44 -6.19 -10.11
CA VAL A 65 1.30 -5.02 -10.02
C VAL A 65 1.20 -4.38 -8.63
N TYR A 66 -0.01 -4.27 -8.08
CA TYR A 66 -0.20 -3.79 -6.71
C TYR A 66 0.41 -4.74 -5.67
N PHE A 67 0.34 -6.05 -5.88
CA PHE A 67 1.00 -7.03 -5.03
C PHE A 67 2.52 -6.85 -5.04
N LEU A 68 3.13 -6.73 -6.23
CA LEU A 68 4.56 -6.42 -6.37
C LEU A 68 4.94 -5.10 -5.70
N LYS A 69 4.14 -4.05 -5.88
CA LYS A 69 4.38 -2.74 -5.24
C LYS A 69 4.34 -2.85 -3.72
N ALA A 70 3.38 -3.58 -3.16
CA ALA A 70 3.30 -3.79 -1.72
C ALA A 70 4.52 -4.53 -1.17
N ARG A 71 5.04 -5.55 -1.87
CA ARG A 71 6.28 -6.24 -1.51
C ARG A 71 7.47 -5.27 -1.46
N VAL A 72 7.59 -4.37 -2.45
CA VAL A 72 8.64 -3.34 -2.48
C VAL A 72 8.53 -2.39 -1.30
N GLU A 73 7.33 -1.88 -1.00
CA GLU A 73 7.13 -0.95 0.13
C GLU A 73 7.40 -1.64 1.47
N PHE A 74 7.04 -2.92 1.61
CA PHE A 74 7.38 -3.70 2.80
C PHE A 74 8.90 -3.82 3.00
N LEU A 75 9.67 -4.11 1.95
CA LEU A 75 11.14 -4.16 2.03
C LEU A 75 11.78 -2.81 2.37
N LYS A 76 11.17 -1.71 1.94
CA LYS A 76 11.59 -0.34 2.34
C LYS A 76 11.21 0.00 3.78
N GLY A 77 10.48 -0.88 4.46
CA GLY A 77 9.98 -0.70 5.81
C GLY A 77 8.78 0.25 5.90
N ASN A 78 8.09 0.50 4.78
CA ASN A 78 6.88 1.30 4.70
C ASN A 78 5.65 0.42 4.98
N TYR A 79 5.62 -0.20 6.16
CA TYR A 79 4.65 -1.26 6.50
C TYR A 79 3.19 -0.81 6.41
N GLU A 80 2.89 0.42 6.85
CA GLU A 80 1.54 0.99 6.74
C GLU A 80 1.09 1.11 5.27
N LEU A 81 1.98 1.58 4.38
CA LEU A 81 1.66 1.73 2.97
C LEU A 81 1.47 0.36 2.30
N ALA A 82 2.35 -0.61 2.62
CA ALA A 82 2.20 -1.98 2.14
C ALA A 82 0.84 -2.58 2.56
N ALA A 83 0.45 -2.41 3.83
CA ALA A 83 -0.83 -2.88 4.37
C ALA A 83 -2.05 -2.22 3.67
N LYS A 84 -1.95 -0.91 3.40
CA LYS A 84 -2.99 -0.16 2.67
C LYS A 84 -3.16 -0.66 1.24
N ILE A 85 -2.06 -0.89 0.52
CA ILE A 85 -2.09 -1.41 -0.86
C ILE A 85 -2.71 -2.82 -0.89
N LEU A 86 -2.26 -3.72 0.00
CA LEU A 86 -2.74 -5.10 0.02
C LEU A 86 -4.23 -5.25 0.36
N LYS A 87 -4.83 -4.25 1.04
CA LYS A 87 -6.27 -4.23 1.28
C LYS A 87 -7.08 -4.23 -0.02
N GLN A 88 -6.51 -3.67 -1.09
CA GLN A 88 -7.14 -3.56 -2.40
C GLN A 88 -6.82 -4.72 -3.34
N VAL A 89 -5.74 -5.46 -3.07
CA VAL A 89 -5.35 -6.63 -3.88
C VAL A 89 -6.34 -7.76 -3.61
N THR A 90 -7.09 -8.16 -4.64
CA THR A 90 -7.98 -9.33 -4.58
C THR A 90 -7.21 -10.59 -4.99
N GLY A 91 -7.55 -11.74 -4.40
CA GLY A 91 -6.86 -13.00 -4.74
C GLY A 91 -6.87 -14.00 -3.59
N ASN A 92 -7.10 -15.27 -3.93
CA ASN A 92 -7.13 -16.39 -3.00
C ASN A 92 -5.87 -17.27 -3.06
N HIS A 93 -4.86 -16.86 -3.83
CA HIS A 93 -3.59 -17.58 -3.90
C HIS A 93 -2.93 -17.59 -2.52
N SER A 94 -2.34 -18.73 -2.12
CA SER A 94 -1.75 -18.91 -0.79
C SER A 94 -0.68 -17.86 -0.51
N GLU A 95 0.19 -17.60 -1.48
CA GLU A 95 1.26 -16.59 -1.37
C GLU A 95 0.72 -15.20 -1.04
N VAL A 96 -0.36 -14.76 -1.71
CA VAL A 96 -0.96 -13.45 -1.46
C VAL A 96 -1.52 -13.37 -0.05
N ARG A 97 -2.17 -14.44 0.41
CA ARG A 97 -2.74 -14.52 1.76
C ARG A 97 -1.65 -14.54 2.84
N GLU A 98 -0.61 -15.35 2.66
CA GLU A 98 0.51 -15.44 3.59
C GLU A 98 1.25 -14.11 3.70
N PHE A 99 1.52 -13.46 2.56
CA PHE A 99 2.16 -12.15 2.57
C PHE A 99 1.28 -11.07 3.20
N LYS A 100 -0.04 -11.09 2.97
CA LYS A 100 -0.99 -10.21 3.68
C LYS A 100 -0.87 -10.35 5.19
N ASN A 101 -0.90 -11.57 5.70
CA ASN A 101 -0.79 -11.83 7.13
C ASN A 101 0.53 -11.26 7.68
N LEU A 102 1.66 -11.58 7.02
CA LEU A 102 2.97 -11.04 7.41
C LEU A 102 2.98 -9.51 7.47
N VAL A 103 2.45 -8.84 6.45
CA VAL A 103 2.42 -7.38 6.38
C VAL A 103 1.53 -6.79 7.46
N TYR A 104 0.34 -7.34 7.68
CA TYR A 104 -0.59 -6.85 8.70
C TYR A 104 -0.03 -7.05 10.10
N ASP A 105 0.50 -8.23 10.41
CA ASP A 105 1.10 -8.52 11.71
C ASP A 105 2.29 -7.58 11.97
N THR A 106 3.19 -7.41 10.98
CA THR A 106 4.32 -6.47 11.10
C THR A 106 3.87 -5.03 11.29
N TYR A 107 2.85 -4.59 10.55
CA TYR A 107 2.30 -3.25 10.69
C TYR A 107 1.69 -3.05 12.08
N GLU A 108 0.89 -4.00 12.57
CA GLU A 108 0.24 -3.90 13.88
C GLU A 108 1.25 -3.81 15.03
N GLU A 109 2.34 -4.57 14.96
CA GLU A 109 3.44 -4.52 15.93
C GLU A 109 4.22 -3.20 15.86
N THR A 110 4.36 -2.62 14.65
CA THR A 110 5.20 -1.44 14.43
C THR A 110 4.44 -0.12 14.37
N LYS A 111 3.11 -0.12 14.37
CA LYS A 111 2.28 1.10 14.18
C LYS A 111 2.49 2.18 15.24
N LEU A 112 2.96 1.81 16.42
CA LEU A 112 3.25 2.74 17.53
C LEU A 112 4.72 3.17 17.57
N PHE A 113 5.54 2.69 16.63
CA PHE A 113 6.96 3.04 16.61
C PHE A 113 7.10 4.48 16.13
N THR A 114 8.03 5.19 16.75
CA THR A 114 8.50 6.48 16.27
C THR A 114 9.78 6.28 15.45
N THR A 115 10.03 7.22 14.53
CA THR A 115 11.24 7.24 13.73
C THR A 115 12.07 8.47 14.13
N SER A 116 13.37 8.26 14.36
CA SER A 116 14.33 9.35 14.52
C SER A 116 15.50 9.13 13.59
N GLU A 117 16.02 10.20 12.98
CA GLU A 117 17.12 10.13 12.04
C GLU A 117 18.37 10.82 12.61
N SER A 118 19.52 10.23 12.31
CA SER A 118 20.83 10.80 12.56
C SER A 118 21.61 10.91 11.26
N LYS A 119 22.84 11.44 11.31
CA LYS A 119 23.70 11.53 10.12
C LYS A 119 23.93 10.19 9.42
N HIS A 120 23.87 9.07 10.14
CA HIS A 120 24.26 7.76 9.64
C HIS A 120 23.18 6.68 9.79
N PHE A 121 22.16 6.90 10.61
CA PHE A 121 21.19 5.88 10.97
C PHE A 121 19.78 6.43 11.06
N ILE A 122 18.83 5.56 10.69
CA ILE A 122 17.40 5.72 10.94
C ILE A 122 17.05 4.74 12.08
N TYR A 123 16.58 5.27 13.19
CA TYR A 123 16.13 4.48 14.33
C TYR A 123 14.61 4.37 14.30
N ARG A 124 14.08 3.15 14.45
CA ARG A 124 12.66 2.88 14.64
C ARG A 124 12.48 2.16 15.97
N TYR A 125 11.72 2.76 16.88
CA TYR A 125 11.55 2.23 18.23
C TYR A 125 10.21 2.63 18.82
N GLN A 126 9.68 1.80 19.71
CA GLN A 126 8.55 2.19 20.55
C GLN A 126 9.05 3.16 21.63
N LYS A 127 8.46 4.37 21.70
CA LYS A 127 8.82 5.32 22.75
C LYS A 127 8.36 4.74 24.10
N GLY A 128 9.31 4.51 25.00
CA GLY A 128 9.02 4.10 26.38
C GLY A 128 8.24 5.18 27.14
N PRO A 129 7.67 4.84 28.31
CA PRO A 129 7.03 5.79 29.21
C PRO A 129 7.96 6.92 29.64
#